data_AF-U7R340-F1
#
_entry.id   AF-U7R340-F1
#
_cell.length_a   1.000
_cell.length_b   1.000
_cell.length_c   1.000
_cell.angle_alpha   90.00
_cell.angle_beta   90.00
_cell.angle_gamma   90.00
#
_symmetry.space_group_name_H-M   'P 1'
#
loop_
_entity.id
_entity.type
_entity.pdbx_description
1 polymer ?
#
loop_
_entity_poly.entity_id
_entity_poly.type
_entity_poly.pdbx_seq_one_letter_code
_entity_poly.pdbx_strand_id
1 'polypeptide(L)'
;MAITSAIMIPISHIIIRNYLGTTLGWDQAGYWQGICYISSIYLMIVTTALSTYYLPKLSETTNNKELKKEIILGYKLIMPIVVTCALLIYLLKDIIITILFTQNFTPMRDLFLWQVIGDVLKIASWLLAYLMLAKAMIKLFIITEIIFGLTFILFSYLFTHNYGLIGMSYAHCINYVLYLITAIVTIIQYIKKNQ
;
A
#
# COMPACT_ATOMS: atom_id res chain seq x y z
N MET A 1 -2.34 -0.30 18.13
CA MET A 1 -1.57 -0.37 16.86
C MET A 1 -1.96 -1.58 16.03
N ALA A 2 -1.73 -2.81 16.50
CA ALA A 2 -2.20 -4.02 15.82
C ALA A 2 -3.73 -4.01 15.57
N ILE A 3 -4.51 -3.59 16.57
CA ILE A 3 -5.98 -3.50 16.46
C ILE A 3 -6.42 -2.49 15.39
N THR A 4 -5.81 -1.31 15.34
CA THR A 4 -6.18 -0.27 14.37
C THR A 4 -5.96 -0.75 12.94
N SER A 5 -4.78 -1.30 12.64
CA SER A 5 -4.49 -1.82 11.30
C SER A 5 -5.27 -3.10 10.98
N ALA A 6 -5.53 -3.96 11.98
CA ALA A 6 -6.36 -5.15 11.84
C ALA A 6 -7.85 -4.84 11.59
N ILE A 7 -8.29 -3.63 11.92
CA ILE A 7 -9.68 -3.19 11.73
C ILE A 7 -9.81 -2.31 10.49
N MET A 8 -8.94 -1.31 10.32
CA MET A 8 -9.10 -0.29 9.29
C MET A 8 -8.97 -0.86 7.87
N ILE A 9 -8.00 -1.77 7.65
CA ILE A 9 -7.81 -2.37 6.33
C ILE A 9 -9.00 -3.26 5.96
N PRO A 10 -9.46 -4.23 6.78
CA PRO A 10 -10.63 -5.04 6.43
C PRO A 10 -11.92 -4.23 6.32
N ILE A 11 -12.15 -3.26 7.21
CA ILE A 11 -13.37 -2.44 7.17
C ILE A 11 -13.41 -1.59 5.89
N SER A 12 -12.32 -0.91 5.55
CA SER A 12 -12.27 -0.12 4.31
C SER A 12 -12.52 -1.00 3.08
N HIS A 13 -11.93 -2.20 3.04
CA HIS A 13 -12.17 -3.14 1.95
C HIS A 13 -13.63 -3.62 1.88
N ILE A 14 -14.27 -3.92 3.01
CA ILE A 14 -15.68 -4.34 3.05
C ILE A 14 -16.59 -3.21 2.55
N ILE A 15 -16.36 -1.99 3.03
CA ILE A 15 -17.13 -0.80 2.64
C ILE A 15 -17.03 -0.57 1.13
N ILE A 16 -15.80 -0.54 0.61
CA ILE A 16 -15.53 -0.33 -0.82
C ILE A 16 -16.14 -1.44 -1.66
N ARG A 17 -15.98 -2.71 -1.25
CA ARG A 17 -16.54 -3.85 -1.97
C ARG A 17 -18.06 -3.77 -2.06
N ASN A 18 -18.73 -3.45 -0.95
CA ASN A 18 -20.18 -3.30 -0.93
C ASN A 18 -20.64 -2.13 -1.81
N TYR A 19 -19.92 -1.01 -1.76
CA TYR A 19 -20.17 0.14 -2.64
C TYR A 19 -20.04 -0.23 -4.12
N LEU A 20 -18.96 -0.91 -4.52
CA LEU A 20 -18.77 -1.37 -5.90
C LEU A 20 -19.87 -2.34 -6.31
N GLY A 21 -20.25 -3.28 -5.43
CA GLY A 21 -21.30 -4.26 -5.67
C GLY A 21 -22.66 -3.62 -5.94
N THR A 22 -23.02 -2.56 -5.20
CA THR A 22 -24.31 -1.87 -5.35
C THR A 22 -24.33 -0.82 -6.45
N THR A 23 -23.17 -0.30 -6.89
CA THR A 23 -23.10 0.79 -7.88
C THR A 23 -22.68 0.33 -9.28
N LEU A 24 -21.70 -0.56 -9.37
CA LEU A 24 -21.15 -1.07 -10.64
C LEU A 24 -21.45 -2.55 -10.87
N GLY A 25 -21.97 -3.25 -9.86
CA GLY A 25 -22.28 -4.68 -9.91
C GLY A 25 -21.23 -5.55 -9.24
N TRP A 26 -21.64 -6.76 -8.84
CA TRP A 26 -20.81 -7.68 -8.07
C TRP A 26 -19.61 -8.25 -8.85
N ASP A 27 -19.71 -8.33 -10.18
CA ASP A 27 -18.60 -8.75 -11.05
C ASP A 27 -17.43 -7.75 -10.96
N GLN A 28 -17.73 -6.45 -11.03
CA GLN A 28 -16.75 -5.37 -10.92
C GLN A 28 -16.10 -5.33 -9.53
N ALA A 29 -16.89 -5.54 -8.47
CA ALA A 29 -16.36 -5.70 -7.12
C ALA A 29 -15.42 -6.93 -7.02
N GLY A 30 -15.74 -8.02 -7.72
CA GLY A 30 -14.91 -9.21 -7.84
C GLY A 30 -13.58 -8.93 -8.55
N TYR A 31 -13.59 -8.17 -9.64
CA TYR A 31 -12.38 -7.76 -10.37
C TYR A 31 -11.44 -6.94 -9.49
N TRP A 32 -11.98 -5.96 -8.78
CA TRP A 32 -11.19 -5.15 -7.83
C TRP A 32 -10.62 -6.00 -6.69
N GLN A 33 -11.42 -6.90 -6.13
CA GLN A 33 -10.94 -7.81 -5.08
C GLN A 33 -9.85 -8.75 -5.61
N GLY A 34 -9.98 -9.24 -6.84
CA GLY A 34 -9.00 -10.09 -7.51
C GLY A 34 -7.64 -9.40 -7.66
N ILE A 35 -7.61 -8.15 -8.15
CA ILE A 35 -6.36 -7.41 -8.27
C ILE A 35 -5.75 -7.05 -6.90
N CYS A 36 -6.57 -6.68 -5.91
CA CYS A 36 -6.09 -6.47 -4.54
C CYS A 36 -5.49 -7.75 -3.95
N TYR A 37 -6.08 -8.92 -4.25
CA TYR A 37 -5.57 -10.20 -3.81
C TYR A 37 -4.21 -10.52 -4.44
N ILE A 38 -4.05 -10.36 -5.76
CA ILE A 38 -2.74 -10.47 -6.43
C ILE A 38 -1.71 -9.58 -5.73
N SER A 39 -2.06 -8.32 -5.49
CA SER A 39 -1.21 -7.33 -4.82
C SER A 39 -0.77 -7.80 -3.43
N SER A 40 -1.70 -8.35 -2.66
CA SER A 40 -1.41 -8.86 -1.31
C SER A 40 -0.43 -10.04 -1.31
N ILE A 41 -0.53 -10.97 -2.27
CA ILE A 41 0.31 -12.17 -2.32
C ILE A 41 1.77 -11.80 -2.57
N TYR A 42 2.08 -11.06 -3.64
CA TYR A 42 3.48 -10.81 -3.99
C TYR A 42 4.13 -9.82 -3.02
N LEU A 43 3.36 -8.87 -2.47
CA LEU A 43 3.85 -7.96 -1.44
C LEU A 43 4.07 -8.65 -0.10
N MET A 44 3.38 -9.77 0.18
CA MET A 44 3.52 -10.49 1.45
C MET A 44 4.99 -10.78 1.77
N ILE A 45 5.75 -11.28 0.78
CA ILE A 45 7.18 -11.60 0.92
C ILE A 45 7.98 -10.37 1.39
N VAL A 46 7.71 -9.21 0.78
CA VAL A 46 8.38 -7.95 1.12
C VAL A 46 7.98 -7.49 2.52
N THR A 47 6.70 -7.57 2.85
CA THR A 47 6.18 -7.13 4.15
C THR A 47 6.65 -8.02 5.30
N THR A 48 6.84 -9.31 5.04
CA THR A 48 7.47 -10.23 5.99
C THR A 48 8.91 -9.83 6.25
N ALA A 49 9.70 -9.51 5.22
CA ALA A 49 11.08 -9.04 5.42
C ALA A 49 11.13 -7.72 6.19
N LEU A 50 10.18 -6.81 5.95
CA LEU A 50 10.06 -5.56 6.70
C LEU A 50 9.78 -5.81 8.19
N SER A 51 8.87 -6.73 8.51
CA SER A 51 8.50 -7.02 9.89
C SER A 51 9.53 -7.84 10.66
N THR A 52 10.18 -8.81 10.03
CA THR A 52 11.10 -9.75 10.71
C THR A 52 12.53 -9.26 10.80
N TYR A 53 12.97 -8.39 9.88
CA TYR A 53 14.35 -7.90 9.84
C TYR A 53 14.44 -6.38 10.01
N TYR A 54 13.73 -5.63 9.17
CA TYR A 54 13.88 -4.18 9.10
C TYR A 54 13.35 -3.49 10.38
N LEU A 55 12.20 -3.91 10.90
CA LEU A 55 11.62 -3.37 12.13
C LEU A 55 12.53 -3.56 13.37
N PRO A 56 13.03 -4.78 13.68
CA PRO A 56 14.00 -4.97 14.76
C PRO A 56 15.24 -4.08 14.59
N LYS A 57 15.81 -4.04 13.38
CA LYS A 57 17.03 -3.27 13.09
C LYS A 57 16.85 -1.77 13.34
N LEU A 58 15.73 -1.20 12.91
CA LEU A 58 15.39 0.20 13.17
C LEU A 58 15.14 0.49 14.66
N SER A 59 14.62 -0.50 15.40
CA SER A 59 14.34 -0.36 16.83
C SER A 59 15.64 -0.28 17.64
N GLU A 60 16.63 -1.10 17.29
CA GLU A 60 17.96 -1.12 17.90
C GLU A 60 18.80 0.15 17.62
N THR A 61 18.59 0.79 16.47
CA THR A 61 19.43 1.92 16.02
C THR A 61 19.10 3.20 16.76
N THR A 62 19.93 3.64 17.71
CA THR A 62 19.65 4.86 18.52
C THR A 62 20.18 6.15 17.89
N ASN A 63 21.24 6.08 17.09
CA ASN A 63 21.89 7.25 16.50
C ASN A 63 21.18 7.73 15.23
N ASN A 64 20.82 9.01 15.16
CA ASN A 64 20.17 9.61 13.98
C ASN A 64 20.97 9.48 12.68
N LYS A 65 22.32 9.51 12.75
CA LYS A 65 23.16 9.33 11.55
C LYS A 65 23.09 7.91 11.01
N GLU A 66 23.10 6.93 11.90
CA GLU A 66 22.93 5.51 11.55
C GLU A 66 21.52 5.24 11.07
N LEU A 67 20.52 5.84 11.71
CA LEU A 67 19.12 5.72 11.31
C LEU A 67 18.90 6.18 9.85
N LYS A 68 19.46 7.33 9.47
CA LYS A 68 19.40 7.78 8.06
C LYS A 68 20.08 6.78 7.12
N LYS A 69 21.20 6.19 7.50
CA LYS A 69 21.89 5.18 6.69
C LYS A 69 21.05 3.93 6.53
N GLU A 70 20.43 3.43 7.60
CA GLU A 70 19.55 2.25 7.56
C GLU A 70 18.31 2.50 6.68
N ILE A 71 17.71 3.69 6.74
CA ILE A 71 16.60 4.06 5.84
C ILE A 71 17.07 4.03 4.39
N ILE A 72 18.20 4.68 4.06
CA ILE A 72 18.73 4.72 2.68
C ILE A 72 19.07 3.30 2.20
N LEU A 73 19.67 2.48 3.05
CA LEU A 73 19.98 1.08 2.75
C LEU A 73 18.70 0.29 2.47
N GLY A 74 17.68 0.43 3.32
CA GLY A 74 16.37 -0.21 3.16
C GLY A 74 15.73 0.14 1.81
N TYR A 75 15.71 1.42 1.44
CA TYR A 75 15.24 1.85 0.12
C TYR A 75 16.08 1.28 -1.02
N LYS A 76 17.41 1.32 -0.91
CA LYS A 76 18.33 0.84 -1.96
C LYS A 76 18.22 -0.67 -2.17
N LEU A 77 17.90 -1.44 -1.14
CA LEU A 77 17.76 -2.89 -1.22
C LEU A 77 16.34 -3.30 -1.66
N ILE A 78 15.31 -2.75 -1.01
CA ILE A 78 13.93 -3.24 -1.14
C ILE A 78 13.26 -2.66 -2.38
N MET A 79 13.46 -1.37 -2.70
CA MET A 79 12.75 -0.75 -3.82
C MET A 79 13.08 -1.35 -5.18
N PRO A 80 14.34 -1.67 -5.54
CA PRO A 80 14.63 -2.32 -6.82
C PRO A 80 13.92 -3.68 -6.95
N ILE A 81 13.84 -4.45 -5.88
CA ILE A 81 13.14 -5.73 -5.85
C ILE A 81 11.64 -5.51 -6.10
N VAL A 82 11.02 -4.60 -5.35
CA VAL A 82 9.59 -4.29 -5.49
C VAL A 82 9.26 -3.77 -6.88
N VAL A 83 10.06 -2.85 -7.43
CA VAL A 83 9.88 -2.32 -8.78
C VAL A 83 10.02 -3.41 -9.84
N THR A 84 10.98 -4.32 -9.67
CA THR A 84 11.16 -5.46 -10.58
C THR A 84 9.97 -6.42 -10.50
N CYS A 85 9.52 -6.79 -9.29
CA CYS A 85 8.33 -7.61 -9.10
C CYS A 85 7.09 -6.96 -9.71
N ALA A 86 6.86 -5.68 -9.42
CA ALA A 86 5.80 -4.87 -9.98
C ALA A 86 5.82 -4.89 -11.52
N LEU A 87 6.97 -4.63 -12.13
CA LEU A 87 7.14 -4.66 -13.58
C LEU A 87 6.82 -6.05 -14.16
N LEU A 88 7.32 -7.12 -13.53
CA LEU A 88 7.02 -8.49 -13.95
C LEU A 88 5.52 -8.80 -13.86
N ILE A 89 4.85 -8.43 -12.77
CA ILE A 89 3.40 -8.59 -12.61
C ILE A 89 2.64 -7.84 -13.70
N TYR A 90 3.07 -6.61 -14.03
CA TYR A 90 2.43 -5.83 -15.08
C TYR A 90 2.61 -6.42 -16.48
N LEU A 91 3.81 -6.93 -16.79
CA LEU A 91 4.11 -7.57 -18.07
C LEU A 91 3.39 -8.92 -18.22
N LEU A 92 3.28 -9.68 -17.13
CA LEU A 92 2.67 -11.01 -17.10
C LEU A 92 1.17 -11.00 -16.76
N LYS A 93 0.53 -9.82 -16.68
CA LYS A 93 -0.87 -9.68 -16.22
C LYS A 93 -1.86 -10.60 -16.93
N ASP A 94 -1.73 -10.76 -18.25
CA ASP A 94 -2.65 -11.60 -19.05
C ASP A 94 -2.50 -13.10 -18.69
N ILE A 95 -1.27 -13.54 -18.44
CA ILE A 95 -0.96 -14.90 -17.97
C ILE A 95 -1.49 -15.10 -16.54
N ILE A 96 -1.25 -14.13 -15.66
CA ILE A 96 -1.71 -14.15 -14.26
C ILE A 96 -3.23 -14.28 -14.19
N ILE A 97 -3.96 -13.47 -14.98
CA ILE A 97 -5.43 -13.53 -15.04
C ILE A 97 -5.88 -14.92 -15.50
N THR A 98 -5.27 -15.48 -16.54
CA THR A 98 -5.73 -16.76 -17.12
C THR A 98 -5.39 -17.97 -16.25
N ILE A 99 -4.30 -17.93 -15.50
CA ILE A 99 -3.88 -19.04 -14.62
C ILE A 99 -4.61 -19.00 -13.29
N LEU A 100 -4.73 -17.82 -12.68
CA LEU A 100 -5.28 -17.67 -11.33
C LEU A 100 -6.79 -17.46 -11.32
N PHE A 101 -7.38 -17.01 -12.43
CA PHE A 101 -8.79 -16.67 -12.57
C PHE A 101 -9.38 -17.25 -13.85
N THR A 102 -10.68 -17.07 -14.05
CA THR A 102 -11.36 -17.44 -15.31
C THR A 102 -11.24 -16.32 -16.33
N GLN A 103 -11.47 -16.62 -17.62
CA GLN A 103 -11.47 -15.59 -18.69
C GLN A 103 -12.46 -14.44 -18.43
N ASN A 104 -13.48 -14.66 -17.59
CA ASN A 104 -14.42 -13.62 -17.18
C ASN A 104 -13.78 -12.51 -16.34
N PHE A 105 -12.55 -12.71 -15.81
CA PHE A 105 -11.79 -11.70 -15.07
C PHE A 105 -10.89 -10.83 -15.96
N THR A 106 -10.88 -11.04 -17.27
CA THR A 106 -10.12 -10.20 -18.21
C THR A 106 -10.35 -8.69 -18.04
N PRO A 107 -11.55 -8.18 -17.69
CA PRO A 107 -11.74 -6.74 -17.44
C PRO A 107 -10.88 -6.16 -16.31
N MET A 108 -10.41 -6.98 -15.36
CA MET A 108 -9.53 -6.50 -14.28
C MET A 108 -8.14 -6.10 -14.79
N ARG A 109 -7.79 -6.46 -16.04
CA ARG A 109 -6.54 -6.11 -16.71
C ARG A 109 -6.25 -4.61 -16.67
N ASP A 110 -7.27 -3.78 -16.82
CA ASP A 110 -7.12 -2.32 -16.90
C ASP A 110 -6.72 -1.70 -15.55
N LEU A 111 -6.94 -2.41 -14.45
CA LEU A 111 -6.56 -1.99 -13.10
C LEU A 111 -5.06 -2.12 -12.84
N PHE A 112 -4.37 -3.03 -13.55
CA PHE A 112 -3.00 -3.42 -13.22
C PHE A 112 -2.02 -2.26 -13.22
N LEU A 113 -2.09 -1.35 -14.21
CA LEU A 113 -1.08 -0.29 -14.35
C LEU A 113 -0.99 0.57 -13.09
N TRP A 114 -2.11 1.16 -12.70
CA TRP A 114 -2.17 2.08 -11.57
C TRP A 114 -2.14 1.36 -10.23
N GLN A 115 -2.66 0.13 -10.17
CA GLN A 115 -2.55 -0.69 -8.98
C GLN A 115 -1.09 -0.98 -8.64
N VAL A 116 -0.33 -1.47 -9.61
CA VAL A 116 1.07 -1.86 -9.43
C VAL A 116 1.96 -0.65 -9.12
N ILE A 117 1.71 0.50 -9.74
CA ILE A 117 2.38 1.76 -9.36
C ILE A 117 2.05 2.12 -7.91
N GLY A 118 0.78 2.03 -7.52
CA GLY A 118 0.34 2.25 -6.14
C GLY A 118 0.98 1.28 -5.14
N ASP A 119 1.23 0.04 -5.54
CA ASP A 119 1.90 -0.96 -4.69
C ASP A 119 3.39 -0.64 -4.45
N VAL A 120 4.08 -0.12 -5.46
CA VAL A 120 5.45 0.39 -5.31
C VAL A 120 5.47 1.56 -4.31
N LEU A 121 4.52 2.49 -4.46
CA LEU A 121 4.37 3.64 -3.55
C LEU A 121 3.99 3.20 -2.13
N LYS A 122 3.14 2.16 -2.01
CA LYS A 122 2.78 1.56 -0.73
C LYS A 122 4.01 1.05 0.00
N ILE A 123 4.86 0.25 -0.63
CA ILE A 123 6.07 -0.23 0.04
C ILE A 123 7.04 0.92 0.35
N ALA A 124 7.19 1.89 -0.56
CA ALA A 124 7.98 3.08 -0.30
C ALA A 124 7.47 3.82 0.95
N SER A 125 6.15 3.99 1.11
CA SER A 125 5.58 4.64 2.29
C SER A 125 5.75 3.81 3.56
N TRP A 126 5.61 2.49 3.46
CA TRP A 126 5.75 1.58 4.59
C TRP A 126 7.18 1.54 5.13
N LEU A 127 8.20 1.61 4.29
CA LEU A 127 9.60 1.74 4.73
C LEU A 127 9.81 2.87 5.75
N LEU A 128 9.06 3.97 5.62
CA LEU A 128 9.09 5.08 6.59
C LEU A 128 8.09 4.87 7.74
N ALA A 129 6.91 4.33 7.46
CA ALA A 129 5.93 4.03 8.50
C ALA A 129 6.48 3.06 9.56
N TYR A 130 7.26 2.05 9.15
CA TYR A 130 7.96 1.13 10.05
C TYR A 130 8.95 1.84 10.99
N LEU A 131 9.47 3.02 10.61
CA LEU A 131 10.26 3.84 11.53
C LEU A 131 9.40 4.44 12.64
N MET A 132 8.18 4.88 12.32
CA MET A 132 7.24 5.40 13.31
C MET A 132 6.91 4.32 14.35
N LEU A 133 6.81 3.07 13.91
CA LEU A 133 6.68 1.91 14.80
C LEU A 133 7.92 1.73 15.68
N ALA A 134 9.09 1.64 15.05
CA ALA A 134 10.37 1.39 15.72
C ALA A 134 10.70 2.44 16.79
N LYS A 135 10.26 3.69 16.59
CA LYS A 135 10.52 4.83 17.49
C LYS A 135 9.34 5.19 18.38
N ALA A 136 8.43 4.25 18.59
CA ALA A 136 7.27 4.38 19.48
C ALA A 136 6.39 5.62 19.19
N MET A 137 6.34 6.08 17.94
CA MET A 137 5.49 7.17 17.46
C MET A 137 4.05 6.69 17.23
N ILE A 138 3.52 5.89 18.17
CA ILE A 138 2.27 5.13 18.04
C ILE A 138 1.07 6.04 17.74
N LYS A 139 1.00 7.20 18.40
CA LYS A 139 -0.10 8.16 18.17
C LYS A 139 -0.14 8.66 16.73
N LEU A 140 1.01 9.08 16.19
CA LEU A 140 1.11 9.55 14.81
C LEU A 140 0.78 8.43 13.83
N PHE A 141 1.29 7.22 14.08
CA PHE A 141 1.01 6.06 13.24
C PHE A 141 -0.50 5.75 13.17
N ILE A 142 -1.18 5.69 14.32
CA ILE A 142 -2.63 5.45 14.40
C ILE A 142 -3.42 6.54 13.68
N ILE A 143 -3.06 7.82 13.88
CA ILE A 143 -3.72 8.94 13.20
C ILE A 143 -3.58 8.80 11.69
N THR A 144 -2.38 8.50 11.20
CA THR A 144 -2.17 8.32 9.76
C THR A 144 -2.95 7.12 9.22
N GLU A 145 -2.99 5.98 9.90
CA GLU A 145 -3.78 4.82 9.47
C GLU A 145 -5.27 5.15 9.32
N ILE A 146 -5.85 5.86 10.29
CA ILE A 146 -7.25 6.26 10.24
C ILE A 146 -7.50 7.26 9.11
N ILE A 147 -6.68 8.30 9.00
CA ILE A 147 -6.82 9.31 7.95
C ILE A 147 -6.70 8.66 6.58
N PHE A 148 -5.67 7.85 6.35
CA PHE A 148 -5.40 7.24 5.05
C PHE A 148 -6.37 6.12 4.69
N GLY A 149 -6.96 5.44 5.69
CA GLY A 149 -8.07 4.52 5.47
C GLY A 149 -9.35 5.26 5.06
N LEU A 150 -9.66 6.40 5.69
CA LEU A 150 -10.82 7.22 5.36
C LEU A 150 -10.67 7.91 4.00
N THR A 151 -9.49 8.46 3.69
CA THR A 151 -9.22 9.05 2.37
C THR A 151 -9.23 8.02 1.27
N PHE A 152 -8.80 6.77 1.55
CA PHE A 152 -8.93 5.70 0.57
C PHE A 152 -10.39 5.42 0.22
N ILE A 153 -11.28 5.33 1.22
CA ILE A 153 -12.72 5.17 0.99
C ILE A 153 -13.28 6.37 0.20
N LEU A 154 -12.92 7.59 0.61
CA LEU A 154 -13.36 8.81 -0.06
C LEU A 154 -12.94 8.87 -1.53
N PHE A 155 -11.66 8.65 -1.83
CA PHE A 155 -11.15 8.65 -3.20
C PHE A 155 -11.74 7.51 -4.01
N SER A 156 -11.99 6.35 -3.38
CA SER A 156 -12.66 5.23 -4.04
C SER A 156 -14.05 5.64 -4.51
N TYR A 157 -14.84 6.34 -3.69
CA TYR A 157 -16.14 6.85 -4.09
C TYR A 157 -16.05 7.90 -5.20
N LEU A 158 -15.17 8.90 -5.04
CA LEU A 158 -15.03 10.00 -5.99
C LEU A 158 -14.55 9.53 -7.36
N PHE A 159 -13.51 8.69 -7.42
CA PHE A 159 -12.95 8.25 -8.69
C PHE A 159 -13.75 7.14 -9.33
N THR A 160 -14.42 6.28 -8.56
CA THR A 160 -15.34 5.30 -9.14
C THR A 160 -16.52 5.99 -9.81
N HIS A 161 -17.07 7.05 -9.19
CA HIS A 161 -18.15 7.82 -9.78
C HIS A 161 -17.74 8.46 -11.12
N ASN A 162 -16.51 8.99 -11.21
CA ASN A 162 -16.06 9.74 -12.39
C ASN A 162 -15.44 8.87 -13.49
N TYR A 163 -14.80 7.75 -13.14
CA TYR A 163 -13.98 6.95 -14.04
C TYR A 163 -14.39 5.47 -14.10
N GLY A 164 -15.41 5.04 -13.34
CA GLY A 164 -15.78 3.63 -13.21
C GLY A 164 -14.73 2.83 -12.45
N LEU A 165 -14.63 1.52 -12.72
CA LEU A 165 -13.81 0.61 -11.91
C LEU A 165 -12.32 1.00 -11.87
N ILE A 166 -11.76 1.52 -12.97
CA ILE A 166 -10.35 1.95 -13.01
C ILE A 166 -10.04 3.07 -12.00
N GLY A 167 -11.07 3.85 -11.62
CA GLY A 167 -11.00 4.85 -10.57
C GLY A 167 -10.53 4.28 -9.22
N MET A 168 -10.77 3.00 -8.95
CA MET A 168 -10.27 2.32 -7.75
C MET A 168 -8.74 2.26 -7.70
N SER A 169 -8.09 1.97 -8.84
CA SER A 169 -6.63 1.93 -8.91
C SER A 169 -6.02 3.33 -8.87
N TYR A 170 -6.72 4.35 -9.39
CA TYR A 170 -6.35 5.75 -9.18
C TYR A 170 -6.43 6.13 -7.70
N ALA A 171 -7.50 5.72 -7.02
CA ALA A 171 -7.70 5.99 -5.60
C ALA A 171 -6.58 5.38 -4.76
N HIS A 172 -6.24 4.12 -5.03
CA HIS A 172 -5.12 3.41 -4.40
C HIS A 172 -3.80 4.17 -4.62
N CYS A 173 -3.47 4.46 -5.87
CA CYS A 173 -2.22 5.14 -6.22
C CYS A 173 -2.10 6.51 -5.53
N ILE A 174 -3.11 7.38 -5.68
CA ILE A 174 -3.10 8.73 -5.10
C ILE A 174 -3.06 8.69 -3.58
N ASN A 175 -3.81 7.77 -2.95
CA ASN A 175 -3.79 7.62 -1.50
C ASN A 175 -2.38 7.28 -0.98
N TYR A 176 -1.65 6.40 -1.67
CA TYR A 176 -0.28 6.06 -1.29
C TYR A 176 0.76 7.11 -1.67
N VAL A 177 0.55 7.92 -2.72
CA VAL A 177 1.36 9.13 -2.96
C VAL A 177 1.25 10.07 -1.76
N LEU A 178 0.02 10.40 -1.35
CA LEU A 178 -0.22 11.30 -0.22
C LEU A 178 0.36 10.71 1.08
N TYR A 179 0.19 9.41 1.29
CA TYR A 179 0.74 8.74 2.47
C TYR A 179 2.27 8.80 2.51
N LEU A 180 2.93 8.55 1.38
CA LEU A 180 4.38 8.67 1.26
C LEU A 180 4.85 10.09 1.59
N ILE A 181 4.19 11.12 1.06
CA ILE A 181 4.52 12.52 1.35
C ILE A 181 4.38 12.80 2.85
N THR A 182 3.27 12.40 3.47
CA THR A 182 3.05 12.57 4.91
C THR A 182 4.10 11.83 5.75
N ALA A 183 4.47 10.62 5.36
CA ALA A 183 5.51 9.84 6.03
C ALA A 183 6.87 10.54 5.93
N ILE A 184 7.26 11.01 4.74
CA ILE A 184 8.51 11.77 4.52
C ILE A 184 8.55 13.01 5.42
N VAL A 185 7.49 13.81 5.43
CA VAL A 185 7.40 15.03 6.25
C VAL A 185 7.53 14.68 7.73
N THR A 186 6.83 13.64 8.19
CA THR A 186 6.84 13.20 9.59
C THR A 186 8.24 12.74 10.02
N ILE A 187 8.93 11.96 9.19
CA ILE A 187 10.28 11.48 9.50
C ILE A 187 11.30 12.62 9.48
N ILE A 188 11.21 13.56 8.54
CA ILE A 188 12.09 14.74 8.52
C ILE A 188 11.92 15.56 9.80
N GLN A 189 10.68 15.79 10.25
CA GLN A 189 10.40 16.52 11.49
C GLN A 189 10.93 15.78 12.72
N TYR A 190 10.74 14.45 12.78
CA TYR A 190 11.26 13.62 13.86
C TYR A 190 12.79 13.73 13.97
N ILE A 191 13.49 13.59 12.84
CA ILE A 191 14.96 13.63 12.85
C ILE A 191 15.46 15.03 13.24
N LYS A 192 14.82 16.11 12.78
CA LYS A 192 15.19 17.49 13.18
C LYS A 192 15.02 17.75 14.68
N LYS A 193 13.98 17.19 15.29
CA LYS A 193 13.69 17.39 16.72
C LYS A 193 14.67 16.65 17.64
N ASN A 194 15.28 15.57 17.15
CA ASN A 194 16.21 14.73 17.92
C ASN A 194 17.69 14.96 17.55
N GLN A 195 17.99 15.92 16.66
CA GLN A 195 19.35 16.39 16.39
C GLN A 195 19.81 17.37 17.48
#